data_AF-A0A1C1D008-F1
#
_entry.id   AF-A0A1C1D008-F1
#
_cell.length_a   1.000
_cell.length_b   1.000
_cell.length_c   1.000
_cell.angle_alpha   90.00
_cell.angle_beta   90.00
_cell.angle_gamma   90.00
#
_symmetry.space_group_name_H-M   'P 1'
#
loop_
_entity.id
_entity.type
_entity.pdbx_description
1 polymer ?
#
loop_
_entity_poly.entity_id
_entity_poly.type
_entity_poly.pdbx_seq_one_letter_code
_entity_poly.pdbx_strand_id
1 'polypeptide(L)'
;MCYQSKPRHTAAGDLIAILHRVHDDDWIQTAGNTCWCRLLLSNTCRGEILGELRCEEPRNTKKFLGQKLNVTVWTYATEHTQPVPAQRYQNPVFVRFALIAGAGPTVVNPDAGGGLDGVDRRDFDLTVADRGIVGREVDVANEQGKVLGRGIIGWN
;
A
#
# COMPACT_ATOMS: atom_id res chain seq x y z
N MET A 1 1.76 18.63 22.38
CA MET A 1 0.49 17.90 22.24
C MET A 1 0.48 17.25 20.87
N CYS A 2 0.52 15.92 20.79
CA CYS A 2 0.40 15.23 19.50
C CYS A 2 -1.06 15.34 19.04
N TYR A 3 -1.32 16.17 18.05
CA TYR A 3 -2.63 16.23 17.41
C TYR A 3 -2.79 15.01 16.52
N GLN A 4 -3.86 14.23 16.72
CA GLN A 4 -4.34 13.31 15.69
C GLN A 4 -4.80 14.17 14.50
N SER A 5 -4.01 14.19 13.43
CA SER A 5 -4.35 14.87 12.19
C SER A 5 -5.63 14.27 11.61
N LYS A 6 -6.58 15.13 11.23
CA LYS A 6 -7.80 14.71 10.54
C LYS A 6 -7.40 14.21 9.14
N PRO A 7 -7.68 12.95 8.80
CA PRO A 7 -7.06 12.27 7.66
C PRO A 7 -7.60 12.61 6.25
N ARG A 8 -8.18 13.81 6.06
CA ARG A 8 -8.18 14.49 4.74
C ARG A 8 -6.93 15.36 4.54
N HIS A 9 -6.20 15.61 5.62
CA HIS A 9 -4.91 16.26 5.66
C HIS A 9 -4.03 15.33 6.48
N THR A 10 -3.42 14.34 5.84
CA THR A 10 -2.25 13.68 6.41
C THR A 10 -1.28 14.78 6.87
N ALA A 11 -0.72 14.63 8.07
CA ALA A 11 0.19 15.66 8.56
C ALA A 11 1.41 15.71 7.61
N ALA A 12 2.05 16.87 7.50
CA ALA A 12 3.35 16.93 6.83
C ALA A 12 4.30 15.93 7.54
N GLY A 13 4.85 14.97 6.78
CA GLY A 13 5.67 13.87 7.31
C GLY A 13 4.97 12.51 7.42
N ASP A 14 3.68 12.40 7.07
CA ASP A 14 3.03 11.12 6.82
C ASP A 14 3.27 10.68 5.36
N LEU A 15 3.27 9.36 5.11
CA LEU A 15 3.35 8.82 3.76
C LEU A 15 1.96 8.52 3.21
N ILE A 16 1.83 8.71 1.90
CA ILE A 16 0.65 8.40 1.12
C ILE A 16 1.04 7.60 -0.11
N ALA A 17 0.22 6.61 -0.47
CA ALA A 17 0.17 6.10 -1.83
C ALA A 17 -1.22 6.33 -2.41
N ILE A 18 -1.27 7.01 -3.56
CA ILE A 18 -2.48 7.11 -4.38
C ILE A 18 -2.58 5.80 -5.16
N LEU A 19 -3.61 5.01 -4.88
CA LEU A 19 -3.83 3.72 -5.54
C LEU A 19 -4.75 3.94 -6.75
N HIS A 20 -4.17 3.75 -7.93
CA HIS A 20 -4.88 3.69 -9.19
C HIS A 20 -5.52 2.32 -9.36
N ARG A 21 -6.73 2.29 -9.93
CA ARG A 21 -7.50 1.06 -10.10
C ARG A 21 -6.90 0.18 -11.19
N VAL A 22 -6.69 -1.10 -10.89
CA VAL A 22 -6.15 -2.09 -11.85
C VAL A 22 -7.24 -3.01 -12.39
N HIS A 23 -8.26 -3.34 -11.60
CA HIS A 23 -9.34 -4.22 -12.02
C HIS A 23 -10.73 -3.79 -11.50
N ASP A 24 -11.75 -3.96 -12.34
CA ASP A 24 -13.16 -3.92 -11.96
C ASP A 24 -13.80 -5.26 -12.35
N ASP A 25 -14.59 -5.86 -11.44
CA ASP A 25 -15.36 -7.06 -11.78
C ASP A 25 -16.40 -6.75 -12.88
N ASP A 26 -16.72 -5.46 -13.08
CA ASP A 26 -17.63 -4.98 -14.11
C ASP A 26 -16.85 -4.45 -15.33
N TRP A 27 -16.92 -5.25 -16.39
CA TRP A 27 -16.45 -5.00 -17.75
C TRP A 27 -16.78 -3.57 -18.23
N ILE A 28 -15.82 -2.87 -18.84
CA ILE A 28 -15.99 -1.67 -19.69
C ILE A 28 -16.19 -0.32 -18.99
N GLN A 29 -15.40 0.02 -17.98
CA GLN A 29 -14.94 1.41 -17.84
C GLN A 29 -13.42 1.36 -17.84
N THR A 30 -12.82 1.92 -18.89
CA THR A 30 -11.42 2.35 -18.94
C THR A 30 -11.07 2.74 -17.51
N ALA A 31 -10.07 2.10 -16.90
CA ALA A 31 -9.56 2.54 -15.61
C ALA A 31 -9.25 4.02 -15.78
N GLY A 32 -10.20 4.87 -15.41
CA GLY A 32 -9.98 6.30 -15.41
C GLY A 32 -8.80 6.47 -14.47
N ASN A 33 -8.09 7.58 -14.61
CA ASN A 33 -7.11 7.97 -13.60
C ASN A 33 -7.79 8.29 -12.24
N THR A 34 -8.93 7.67 -11.94
CA THR A 34 -9.68 7.81 -10.72
C THR A 34 -8.93 7.09 -9.60
N CYS A 35 -8.59 7.87 -8.58
CA CYS A 35 -8.03 7.37 -7.34
C CYS A 35 -9.06 6.40 -6.73
N TRP A 36 -8.70 5.12 -6.63
CA TRP A 36 -9.56 4.10 -6.05
C TRP A 36 -9.51 4.18 -4.52
N CYS A 37 -8.30 4.03 -3.97
CA CYS A 37 -8.04 4.18 -2.55
C CYS A 37 -6.74 4.95 -2.32
N ARG A 38 -6.57 5.44 -1.10
CA ARG A 38 -5.31 5.95 -0.57
C ARG A 38 -4.84 5.03 0.52
N LEU A 39 -3.58 4.66 0.46
CA LEU A 39 -2.88 4.06 1.59
C LEU A 39 -2.20 5.20 2.36
N LEU A 40 -2.56 5.36 3.63
CA LEU A 40 -1.91 6.30 4.53
C LEU A 40 -1.04 5.53 5.50
N LEU A 41 0.19 6.02 5.73
CA LEU A 41 1.13 5.42 6.67
C LEU A 41 1.74 6.52 7.55
N SER A 42 1.73 6.30 8.86
CA SER A 42 2.25 7.26 9.85
C SER A 42 2.90 6.56 11.03
N ASN A 43 3.69 7.29 11.81
CA ASN A 43 4.33 6.76 13.02
C ASN A 43 3.56 7.17 14.28
N THR A 44 3.41 6.25 15.22
CA THR A 44 3.04 6.58 16.61
C THR A 44 4.26 7.16 17.33
N CYS A 45 4.02 7.83 18.46
CA CYS A 45 5.11 8.29 19.34
C CYS A 45 5.95 7.14 19.92
N ARG A 46 5.47 5.89 19.81
CA ARG A 46 6.19 4.68 20.24
C ARG A 46 7.02 4.05 19.12
N GLY A 47 7.02 4.66 17.93
CA GLY A 47 7.72 4.12 16.75
C GLY A 47 6.95 3.01 16.04
N GLU A 48 5.66 2.82 16.31
CA GLU A 48 4.83 1.87 15.57
C GLU A 48 4.32 2.50 14.29
N ILE A 49 4.27 1.74 13.20
CA ILE A 49 3.68 2.21 11.95
C ILE A 49 2.18 1.94 11.98
N LEU A 50 1.39 3.00 11.80
CA LEU A 50 -0.03 2.91 11.53
C LEU A 50 -0.29 2.90 10.03
N GLY A 51 -1.22 2.06 9.60
CA GLY A 51 -1.70 1.99 8.23
C GLY A 51 -3.21 2.19 8.16
N GLU A 52 -3.67 2.91 7.14
CA GLU A 52 -5.09 3.09 6.86
C GLU A 52 -5.35 3.03 5.35
N LEU A 53 -6.37 2.26 4.94
CA LEU A 53 -6.89 2.29 3.57
C LEU A 53 -8.18 3.11 3.50
N ARG A 54 -8.14 4.17 2.68
CA ARG A 54 -9.26 5.07 2.43
C ARG A 54 -9.69 5.01 0.99
N CYS A 55 -10.78 4.30 0.73
CA CYS A 55 -11.34 4.20 -0.62
C CYS A 55 -12.33 5.33 -0.84
N GLU A 56 -12.01 6.23 -1.78
CA GLU A 56 -12.74 7.49 -1.96
C GLU A 56 -13.85 7.45 -2.99
N GLU A 57 -13.89 6.42 -3.85
CA GLU A 57 -14.87 6.43 -4.94
C GLU A 57 -16.28 5.97 -4.52
N PRO A 58 -17.32 6.72 -4.94
CA PRO A 58 -18.64 6.72 -4.31
C PRO A 58 -19.60 5.61 -4.77
N ARG A 59 -19.29 4.85 -5.83
CA ARG A 59 -20.29 3.92 -6.39
C ARG A 59 -20.53 2.67 -5.53
N ASN A 60 -19.54 2.26 -4.74
CA ASN A 60 -19.71 1.10 -3.87
C ASN A 60 -18.71 1.10 -2.71
N THR A 61 -18.58 2.22 -1.99
CA THR A 61 -17.79 2.26 -0.74
C THR A 61 -18.17 1.09 0.17
N LYS A 62 -19.46 0.76 0.26
CA LYS A 62 -19.99 -0.40 0.97
C LYS A 62 -19.42 -1.76 0.53
N LYS A 63 -18.99 -1.93 -0.73
CA LYS A 63 -18.44 -3.21 -1.22
C LYS A 63 -17.14 -3.56 -0.50
N PHE A 64 -16.27 -2.57 -0.27
CA PHE A 64 -14.95 -2.81 0.30
C PHE A 64 -14.90 -2.61 1.82
N LEU A 65 -15.83 -1.84 2.41
CA LEU A 65 -15.85 -1.63 3.85
C LEU A 65 -15.88 -2.96 4.61
N GLY A 66 -14.95 -3.12 5.54
CA GLY A 66 -14.79 -4.34 6.35
C GLY A 66 -14.04 -5.48 5.66
N GLN A 67 -13.69 -5.36 4.37
CA GLN A 67 -12.87 -6.37 3.72
C GLN A 67 -11.41 -6.28 4.16
N LYS A 68 -10.79 -7.46 4.34
CA LYS A 68 -9.35 -7.58 4.52
C LYS A 68 -8.67 -7.42 3.17
N LEU A 69 -7.76 -6.45 3.08
CA LEU A 69 -6.96 -6.18 1.90
C LEU A 69 -5.49 -6.39 2.23
N ASN A 70 -4.81 -7.11 1.35
CA ASN A 70 -3.39 -7.40 1.48
C ASN A 70 -2.61 -6.30 0.76
N VAL A 71 -1.76 -5.61 1.50
CA VAL A 71 -0.85 -4.59 1.00
C VAL A 71 0.51 -5.24 0.78
N THR A 72 1.02 -5.16 -0.45
CA THR A 72 2.36 -5.66 -0.80
C THR A 72 3.18 -4.48 -1.29
N VAL A 73 4.26 -4.17 -0.57
CA VAL A 73 5.26 -3.19 -0.98
C VAL A 73 6.41 -3.94 -1.64
N TRP A 74 6.81 -3.50 -2.81
CA TRP A 74 7.84 -4.16 -3.61
C TRP A 74 9.22 -3.55 -3.37
N THR A 75 10.27 -4.38 -3.46
CA THR A 75 11.64 -3.93 -3.23
C THR A 75 12.13 -3.02 -4.34
N TYR A 76 11.77 -3.30 -5.59
CA TYR A 76 12.12 -2.43 -6.71
C TYR A 76 10.85 -1.76 -7.24
N ALA A 77 10.98 -0.52 -7.70
CA ALA A 77 9.96 0.02 -8.60
C ALA A 77 10.04 -0.80 -9.89
N THR A 78 8.94 -1.41 -10.30
CA THR A 78 8.86 -2.06 -11.60
C THR A 78 8.84 -0.93 -12.64
N GLU A 79 10.00 -0.48 -13.08
CA GLU A 79 10.09 0.38 -14.26
C GLU A 79 9.47 -0.38 -15.45
N HIS A 80 8.21 -0.10 -15.78
CA HIS A 80 7.50 -0.64 -16.96
C HIS A 80 8.09 -0.13 -18.29
N THR A 81 9.35 0.31 -18.30
CA THR A 81 10.03 0.93 -19.46
C THR A 81 11.10 0.06 -20.11
N GLN A 82 11.35 -1.18 -19.68
CA GLN A 82 12.27 -2.06 -20.43
C GLN A 82 11.72 -3.48 -20.66
N PRO A 83 11.66 -3.96 -21.91
CA PRO A 83 11.52 -5.38 -22.20
C PRO A 83 12.86 -6.08 -21.90
N VAL A 84 13.10 -6.38 -20.63
CA VAL A 84 14.26 -7.19 -20.22
C VAL A 84 13.89 -8.68 -20.39
N PRO A 85 14.78 -9.55 -20.92
CA PRO A 85 14.43 -10.93 -21.25
C PRO A 85 13.95 -11.71 -20.02
N ALA A 86 13.03 -12.64 -20.26
CA ALA A 86 12.23 -13.42 -19.31
C ALA A 86 12.98 -14.33 -18.30
N GLN A 87 14.15 -13.94 -17.80
CA GLN A 87 14.56 -14.38 -16.47
C GLN A 87 13.74 -13.56 -15.47
N ARG A 88 12.60 -14.15 -15.10
CA ARG A 88 11.70 -13.72 -14.03
C ARG A 88 12.48 -13.55 -12.72
N TYR A 89 13.25 -12.49 -12.57
CA TYR A 89 13.48 -11.94 -11.24
C TYR A 89 12.11 -11.45 -10.79
N GLN A 90 11.42 -12.29 -10.02
CA GLN A 90 10.26 -11.86 -9.27
C GLN A 90 10.72 -10.64 -8.49
N ASN A 91 10.13 -9.47 -8.77
CA ASN A 91 10.38 -8.28 -7.97
C ASN A 91 10.17 -8.69 -6.49
N PRO A 92 11.22 -8.66 -5.65
CA PRO A 92 11.08 -9.24 -4.32
C PRO A 92 10.07 -8.41 -3.53
N VAL A 93 9.31 -9.10 -2.68
CA VAL A 93 8.46 -8.41 -1.71
C VAL A 93 9.36 -7.78 -0.67
N PHE A 94 9.20 -6.47 -0.45
CA PHE A 94 9.89 -5.74 0.60
C PHE A 94 9.19 -5.94 1.94
N VAL A 95 7.89 -5.66 1.97
CA VAL A 95 7.02 -5.95 3.11
C VAL A 95 5.61 -6.27 2.63
N ARG A 96 4.94 -7.17 3.33
CA ARG A 96 3.51 -7.43 3.16
C ARG A 96 2.82 -7.31 4.50
N PHE A 97 1.61 -6.76 4.50
CA PHE A 97 0.75 -6.69 5.67
C PHE A 97 -0.71 -6.61 5.23
N ALA A 98 -1.64 -6.76 6.17
CA ALA A 98 -3.06 -6.64 5.89
C ALA A 98 -3.67 -5.42 6.57
N LEU A 99 -4.61 -4.77 5.89
CA LEU A 99 -5.44 -3.70 6.42
C LEU A 99 -6.90 -4.00 6.16
N ILE A 100 -7.78 -3.56 7.06
CA ILE A 100 -9.23 -3.65 6.86
C ILE A 100 -9.71 -2.30 6.31
N ALA A 101 -10.30 -2.31 5.12
CA ALA A 101 -10.79 -1.09 4.50
C ALA A 101 -11.88 -0.43 5.37
N GLY A 102 -11.69 0.85 5.69
CA GLY A 102 -12.62 1.63 6.52
C GLY A 102 -12.57 1.38 8.03
N ALA A 103 -11.68 0.52 8.53
CA ALA A 103 -11.51 0.31 9.97
C ALA A 103 -10.77 1.46 10.69
N GLY A 104 -10.22 2.41 9.94
CA GLY A 104 -9.36 3.46 10.46
C GLY A 104 -7.90 3.01 10.64
N PRO A 105 -7.04 3.86 11.22
CA PRO A 105 -5.62 3.56 11.42
C PRO A 105 -5.43 2.35 12.33
N THR A 106 -4.69 1.35 11.84
CA THR A 106 -4.34 0.12 12.57
C THR A 106 -2.82 -0.06 12.57
N VAL A 107 -2.26 -0.63 13.64
CA VAL A 107 -0.84 -1.00 13.66
C VAL A 107 -0.55 -1.98 12.53
N VAL A 108 0.42 -1.65 11.70
CA VAL A 108 0.89 -2.52 10.61
C VAL A 108 1.70 -3.65 11.21
N ASN A 109 1.26 -4.89 10.98
CA ASN A 109 2.00 -6.08 11.34
C ASN A 109 2.48 -6.81 10.07
N PRO A 110 3.78 -6.83 9.77
CA PRO A 110 4.33 -7.54 8.62
C PRO A 110 4.10 -9.06 8.64
N ASP A 111 3.68 -9.61 7.51
CA ASP A 111 3.39 -11.04 7.34
C ASP A 111 4.64 -11.91 7.47
N ALA A 112 4.42 -13.10 8.05
CA ALA A 112 5.41 -14.10 8.46
C ALA A 112 6.27 -14.73 7.34
N GLY A 113 5.84 -14.69 6.07
CA GLY A 113 6.39 -15.61 5.07
C GLY A 113 6.40 -15.13 3.62
N GLY A 114 6.59 -13.83 3.36
CA GLY A 114 6.53 -13.27 2.00
C GLY A 114 7.86 -12.91 1.32
N GLY A 115 8.99 -12.92 2.03
CA GLY A 115 10.29 -12.47 1.52
C GLY A 115 11.27 -13.61 1.31
N LEU A 116 12.24 -13.41 0.40
CA LEU A 116 13.36 -14.33 0.14
C LEU A 116 14.03 -14.80 1.43
N ASP A 117 14.47 -16.06 1.42
CA ASP A 117 15.33 -16.69 2.42
C ASP A 117 16.32 -15.71 3.04
N GLY A 118 16.15 -15.45 4.35
CA GLY A 118 17.20 -14.83 5.17
C GLY A 118 17.19 -13.30 5.30
N VAL A 119 16.28 -12.57 4.65
CA VAL A 119 16.11 -11.14 4.98
C VAL A 119 15.12 -11.03 6.13
N ASP A 120 15.70 -11.11 7.33
CA ASP A 120 15.07 -10.82 8.61
C ASP A 120 14.12 -9.61 8.49
N ARG A 121 12.90 -9.71 9.04
CA ARG A 121 11.88 -8.63 9.05
C ARG A 121 12.34 -7.43 9.88
N ARG A 122 13.44 -6.81 9.50
CA ARG A 122 13.89 -5.58 10.11
C ARG A 122 12.84 -4.55 9.79
N ASP A 123 12.22 -4.05 10.85
CA ASP A 123 11.38 -2.87 10.90
C ASP A 123 11.64 -1.99 9.67
N PHE A 124 10.70 -1.99 8.74
CA PHE A 124 10.71 -0.99 7.70
C PHE A 124 10.37 0.35 8.36
N ASP A 125 10.81 1.44 7.75
CA ASP A 125 10.52 2.77 8.25
C ASP A 125 9.93 3.66 7.15
N LEU A 126 9.42 4.81 7.56
CA LEU A 126 8.77 5.76 6.67
C LEU A 126 9.79 6.70 5.99
N THR A 127 10.98 6.22 5.65
CA THR A 127 12.05 7.04 5.04
C THR A 127 12.39 6.63 3.60
N VAL A 128 13.39 7.28 3.01
CA VAL A 128 13.98 6.96 1.68
C VAL A 128 15.20 6.03 1.79
N ALA A 129 15.59 5.60 2.98
CA ALA A 129 16.77 4.77 3.20
C ALA A 129 16.55 3.32 2.73
N ASP A 130 17.57 2.46 2.87
CA ASP A 130 17.49 1.06 2.45
C ASP A 130 16.33 0.28 3.14
N ARG A 131 15.98 0.66 4.38
CA ARG A 131 14.82 0.14 5.12
C ARG A 131 13.53 0.94 4.90
N GLY A 132 13.65 2.06 4.20
CA GLY A 132 12.58 2.98 3.94
C GLY A 132 11.66 2.49 2.84
N ILE A 133 10.39 2.86 2.93
CA ILE A 133 9.37 2.53 1.91
C ILE A 133 9.02 3.68 0.96
N VAL A 134 9.60 4.87 1.16
CA VAL A 134 9.36 6.00 0.24
C VAL A 134 9.92 5.67 -1.14
N GLY A 135 9.15 5.95 -2.18
CA GLY A 135 9.47 5.68 -3.57
C GLY A 135 9.19 4.25 -4.03
N ARG A 136 8.79 3.34 -3.11
CA ARG A 136 8.47 1.95 -3.47
C ARG A 136 7.08 1.83 -4.09
N GLU A 137 6.95 0.91 -5.02
CA GLU A 137 5.65 0.49 -5.54
C GLU A 137 4.87 -0.29 -4.48
N VAL A 138 3.57 -0.12 -4.48
CA VAL A 138 2.64 -0.82 -3.61
C VAL A 138 1.43 -1.32 -4.37
N ASP A 139 1.10 -2.59 -4.14
CA ASP A 139 -0.12 -3.23 -4.61
C ASP A 139 -1.06 -3.50 -3.45
N VAL A 140 -2.36 -3.33 -3.71
CA VAL A 140 -3.43 -3.72 -2.79
C VAL A 140 -4.30 -4.76 -3.47
N ALA A 141 -4.37 -5.93 -2.85
CA ALA A 141 -5.12 -7.07 -3.33
C ALA A 141 -6.20 -7.51 -2.34
N ASN A 142 -7.24 -8.17 -2.84
CA ASN A 142 -8.22 -8.83 -1.98
C ASN A 142 -7.66 -10.15 -1.39
N GLU A 143 -8.46 -10.83 -0.57
CA GLU A 143 -8.08 -12.12 0.04
C GLU A 143 -7.87 -13.23 -1.00
N GLN A 144 -8.44 -13.11 -2.19
CA GLN A 144 -8.24 -14.05 -3.31
C GLN A 144 -6.93 -13.78 -4.07
N GLY A 145 -6.12 -12.79 -3.66
CA GLY A 145 -4.86 -12.44 -4.31
C GLY A 145 -5.02 -11.60 -5.58
N LYS A 146 -6.23 -11.13 -5.89
CA LYS A 146 -6.50 -10.27 -7.05
C LYS A 146 -6.12 -8.84 -6.72
N VAL A 147 -5.18 -8.27 -7.48
CA VAL A 147 -4.76 -6.87 -7.36
C VAL A 147 -5.90 -5.94 -7.81
N LEU A 148 -6.31 -5.06 -6.90
CA LEU A 148 -7.40 -4.11 -7.10
C LEU A 148 -6.87 -2.72 -7.42
N GLY A 149 -5.73 -2.35 -6.82
CA GLY A 149 -5.07 -1.09 -7.12
C GLY A 149 -3.57 -1.11 -6.86
N ARG A 150 -2.89 -0.17 -7.51
CA ARG A 150 -1.44 0.02 -7.47
C ARG A 150 -1.10 1.50 -7.29
N GLY A 151 -0.03 1.80 -6.56
CA GLY A 151 0.50 3.14 -6.44
C GLY A 151 2.00 3.14 -6.14
N ILE A 152 2.51 4.34 -5.92
CA ILE A 152 3.87 4.58 -5.40
C ILE A 152 3.73 5.30 -4.07
N ILE A 153 4.51 4.89 -3.08
CA ILE A 153 4.54 5.51 -1.76
C ILE A 153 5.35 6.79 -1.84
N GLY A 154 4.75 7.92 -1.47
CA GLY A 154 5.41 9.22 -1.42
C GLY A 154 5.03 9.98 -0.16
N TRP A 155 5.67 11.13 0.04
CA TRP A 155 5.24 12.08 1.06
C TRP A 155 3.92 12.72 0.63
N ASN A 156 3.05 13.01 1.61
CA ASN A 156 1.88 13.86 1.37
C ASN A 156 2.24 15.34 1.23
#